data_AF-A0A433JB35-F1
#
_entry.id   AF-A0A433JB35-F1
#
_cell.length_a   1.000
_cell.length_b   1.000
_cell.length_c   1.000
_cell.angle_alpha   90.00
_cell.angle_beta   90.00
_cell.angle_gamma   90.00
#
_symmetry.space_group_name_H-M   'P 1'
#
loop_
_entity.id
_entity.type
_entity.pdbx_description
1 polymer ?
#
loop_
_entity_poly.entity_id
_entity_poly.type
_entity_poly.pdbx_seq_one_letter_code
_entity_poly.pdbx_strand_id
1 'polypeptide(L)'
;MTSTSPAVPSEGAPPAAGGADTGAFRRQMDEVVSRIPMHAIRSVLDAVEGEAPANGPRARHLRDALVDHFNRLRPMKARRLFTGLFEPFLVDDQILYRAPEAVPALIQRVDMGGIWAALTQFAFPGLAAEVQSRLDAMAREAMLDVVLASPQAMELREAMRKEALEFLVRLTADRKAMDRFLALANEEALHDARLRTQYLGRKSPIDGDLLGFVRALLEHNALLVPLTERMRRDIEEIRVGAESHPAEVDGQSALMVGFVRRVRDLGVPFRDEARVLAWFAPLYGLNVKRRYDVFLRHVREHGGPAVRESHPLLRALLCHFHAAGATVTDVVEGMFGDIDIRDGGVLSIGTATRELLDGAVERFDRAATALAGTGFLANRSTGPAIRAQLAAVAQALTGTVMPALAARLQAAMTARQTPVPDQGDIVWLLELVCRWGRYLGNAGYANPELKSLRLYAVETGRVAFVQAMKAEEHEKPAHRMAHLLRIRRLMRAMGENADPWISPVSQGLHRVVHAYLDQVETIAEDEWQVIDAFVASIRSELARSRNWQSAEYVAVLRLHEARTR
;
A
#
# COMPACT_ATOMS: atom_id res chain seq x y z
N MET A 1 92.19 -37.23 -42.86
CA MET A 1 91.36 -38.15 -43.67
C MET A 1 90.05 -38.38 -42.93
N THR A 2 88.92 -38.19 -43.63
CA THR A 2 87.55 -38.71 -43.36
C THR A 2 86.91 -38.41 -41.98
N SER A 3 85.96 -37.47 -41.86
CA SER A 3 84.51 -37.58 -42.17
C SER A 3 83.78 -38.68 -41.38
N THR A 4 82.97 -38.30 -40.38
CA THR A 4 81.51 -38.56 -40.33
C THR A 4 80.81 -37.71 -39.23
N SER A 5 79.69 -37.10 -39.62
CA SER A 5 78.78 -36.18 -38.89
C SER A 5 77.73 -36.91 -37.99
N PRO A 6 76.61 -36.29 -37.53
CA PRO A 6 76.47 -35.36 -36.39
C PRO A 6 75.33 -35.77 -35.41
N ALA A 7 75.19 -35.10 -34.26
CA ALA A 7 73.92 -35.06 -33.51
C ALA A 7 73.72 -33.69 -32.82
N VAL A 8 72.50 -33.19 -32.93
CA VAL A 8 71.98 -31.82 -32.76
C VAL A 8 71.83 -31.42 -31.26
N PRO A 9 72.05 -30.14 -30.90
CA PRO A 9 71.84 -29.63 -29.54
C PRO A 9 70.36 -29.33 -29.22
N SER A 10 69.95 -29.72 -28.02
CA SER A 10 68.63 -29.53 -27.42
C SER A 10 68.29 -28.06 -27.18
N GLU A 11 67.07 -27.70 -27.60
CA GLU A 11 66.43 -26.38 -27.52
C GLU A 11 66.18 -25.89 -26.09
N GLY A 12 66.04 -24.56 -26.01
CA GLY A 12 65.90 -23.77 -24.79
C GLY A 12 64.64 -24.04 -23.99
N ALA A 13 64.79 -23.82 -22.68
CA ALA A 13 63.71 -23.78 -21.71
C ALA A 13 62.67 -22.70 -22.07
N PRO A 14 61.36 -22.98 -21.93
CA PRO A 14 60.33 -21.96 -22.05
C PRO A 14 60.29 -21.05 -20.81
N PRO A 15 59.93 -19.76 -20.97
CA PRO A 15 59.92 -18.79 -19.88
C PRO A 15 58.74 -19.01 -18.93
N ALA A 16 58.97 -18.68 -17.66
CA ALA A 16 57.96 -18.73 -16.60
C ALA A 16 56.81 -17.75 -16.88
N ALA A 17 55.61 -18.29 -17.16
CA ALA A 17 54.36 -17.54 -17.20
C ALA A 17 53.66 -17.61 -15.83
N GLY A 18 53.62 -16.50 -15.10
CA GLY A 18 53.00 -16.48 -13.76
C GLY A 18 52.64 -15.11 -13.21
N GLY A 19 52.43 -14.10 -14.07
CA GLY A 19 52.19 -12.72 -13.64
C GLY A 19 51.20 -11.94 -14.51
N ALA A 20 50.18 -12.59 -15.06
CA ALA A 20 49.15 -11.93 -15.85
C ALA A 20 47.86 -11.70 -15.00
N ASP A 21 47.61 -10.42 -14.74
CA ASP A 21 46.30 -9.77 -14.79
C ASP A 21 45.31 -9.90 -13.62
N THR A 22 45.78 -9.70 -12.39
CA THR A 22 44.93 -9.46 -11.21
C THR A 22 44.00 -8.25 -11.37
N GLY A 23 44.40 -7.24 -12.17
CA GLY A 23 43.64 -6.01 -12.41
C GLY A 23 42.48 -6.16 -13.38
N ALA A 24 42.64 -6.86 -14.51
CA ALA A 24 41.50 -7.16 -15.39
C ALA A 24 40.55 -8.18 -14.77
N PHE A 25 41.06 -9.15 -14.02
CA PHE A 25 40.22 -10.10 -13.29
C PHE A 25 39.28 -9.40 -12.29
N ARG A 26 39.79 -8.42 -11.53
CA ARG A 26 38.96 -7.63 -10.60
C ARG A 26 37.85 -6.86 -11.35
N ARG A 27 38.18 -6.21 -12.47
CA ARG A 27 37.19 -5.47 -13.29
C ARG A 27 36.11 -6.37 -13.88
N GLN A 28 36.47 -7.53 -14.40
CA GLN A 28 35.52 -8.50 -14.94
C GLN A 28 34.59 -9.05 -13.86
N MET A 29 35.12 -9.25 -12.65
CA MET A 29 34.32 -9.73 -11.52
C MET A 29 33.38 -8.66 -10.97
N ASP A 30 33.82 -7.40 -10.89
CA ASP A 30 32.95 -6.27 -10.54
C ASP A 30 31.79 -6.14 -11.53
N GLU A 31 32.04 -6.35 -12.83
CA GLU A 31 31.00 -6.34 -13.87
C GLU A 31 29.99 -7.48 -13.68
N VAL A 32 30.46 -8.70 -13.39
CA VAL A 32 29.57 -9.85 -13.11
C VAL A 32 28.74 -9.60 -11.86
N VAL A 33 29.36 -9.11 -10.77
CA VAL A 33 28.68 -8.80 -9.51
C VAL A 33 27.59 -7.74 -9.70
N SER A 34 27.84 -6.73 -10.54
CA SER A 34 26.86 -5.66 -10.81
C SER A 34 25.56 -6.12 -11.47
N ARG A 35 25.55 -7.33 -12.06
CA ARG A 35 24.38 -7.92 -12.71
C ARG A 35 23.59 -8.86 -11.80
N ILE A 36 24.06 -9.13 -10.58
CA ILE A 36 23.41 -10.04 -9.64
C ILE A 36 22.23 -9.32 -8.95
N PRO A 37 21.01 -9.89 -8.98
CA PRO A 37 19.87 -9.34 -8.25
C PRO A 37 20.14 -9.29 -6.75
N MET A 38 19.75 -8.19 -6.08
CA MET A 38 20.05 -7.95 -4.67
C MET A 38 19.62 -9.07 -3.70
N HIS A 39 18.51 -9.75 -3.99
CA HIS A 39 18.00 -10.84 -3.16
C HIS A 39 18.86 -12.11 -3.24
N ALA A 40 19.64 -12.28 -4.32
CA ALA A 40 20.48 -13.45 -4.55
C ALA A 40 21.88 -13.31 -3.93
N ILE A 41 22.34 -12.08 -3.65
CA ILE A 41 23.70 -11.79 -3.16
C ILE A 41 24.02 -12.56 -1.86
N ARG A 42 23.06 -12.67 -0.93
CA ARG A 42 23.26 -13.40 0.34
C ARG A 42 23.47 -14.90 0.10
N SER A 43 22.65 -15.51 -0.75
CA SER A 43 22.79 -16.92 -1.11
C SER A 43 24.12 -17.22 -1.82
N VAL A 44 24.61 -16.28 -2.63
CA VAL A 44 25.91 -16.41 -3.32
C VAL A 44 27.06 -16.27 -2.32
N LEU A 45 26.97 -15.32 -1.38
CA LEU A 45 27.96 -15.17 -0.30
C LEU A 45 28.02 -16.41 0.59
N ASP A 46 26.86 -16.93 1.02
CA ASP A 46 26.78 -18.14 1.85
C ASP A 46 27.36 -19.37 1.12
N ALA A 47 27.17 -19.48 -0.20
CA ALA A 47 27.78 -20.54 -1.01
C ALA A 47 29.31 -20.39 -1.13
N VAL A 48 29.81 -19.16 -1.28
CA VAL A 48 31.25 -18.86 -1.32
C VAL A 48 31.93 -19.10 0.03
N GLU A 49 31.21 -18.89 1.14
CA GLU A 49 31.71 -19.09 2.51
C GLU A 49 31.56 -20.52 3.03
N GLY A 50 30.52 -21.25 2.60
CA GLY A 50 30.26 -22.65 2.99
C GLY A 50 31.25 -23.67 2.41
N GLU A 51 31.99 -23.30 1.36
CA GLU A 51 33.06 -24.10 0.77
C GLU A 51 34.44 -23.67 1.33
N ALA A 52 34.87 -24.23 2.46
CA ALA A 52 36.27 -24.14 2.88
C ALA A 52 36.85 -25.52 3.21
N PRO A 53 37.96 -25.95 2.56
CA PRO A 53 39.13 -25.11 2.30
C PRO A 53 39.69 -25.15 0.85
N ALA A 54 38.85 -25.03 -0.20
CA ALA A 54 39.33 -24.96 -1.61
C ALA A 54 39.36 -23.53 -2.21
N ASN A 55 38.93 -22.51 -1.47
CA ASN A 55 38.65 -21.18 -2.00
C ASN A 55 39.88 -20.24 -1.90
N GLY A 56 40.73 -20.29 -2.95
CA GLY A 56 41.93 -19.45 -3.12
C GLY A 56 41.66 -17.94 -3.28
N PRO A 57 42.65 -17.13 -3.73
CA PRO A 57 42.56 -15.66 -3.80
C PRO A 57 41.40 -15.13 -4.66
N ARG A 58 40.89 -15.93 -5.62
CA ARG A 58 39.73 -15.58 -6.45
C ARG A 58 38.42 -15.52 -5.66
N ALA A 59 38.20 -16.47 -4.74
CA ALA A 59 36.99 -16.52 -3.92
C ALA A 59 36.95 -15.37 -2.90
N ARG A 60 38.11 -14.99 -2.34
CA ARG A 60 38.23 -13.78 -1.50
C ARG A 60 37.89 -12.52 -2.27
N HIS A 61 38.45 -12.35 -3.47
CA HIS A 61 38.12 -11.20 -4.31
C HIS A 61 36.65 -11.16 -4.73
N LEU A 62 36.01 -12.31 -4.99
CA LEU A 62 34.58 -12.38 -5.30
C LEU A 62 33.74 -11.97 -4.09
N ARG A 63 34.07 -12.49 -2.89
CA ARG A 63 33.45 -12.08 -1.64
C ARG A 63 33.58 -10.57 -1.43
N ASP A 64 34.79 -10.02 -1.54
CA ASP A 64 35.05 -8.60 -1.33
C ASP A 64 34.25 -7.74 -2.32
N ALA A 65 34.20 -8.11 -3.60
CA ALA A 65 33.41 -7.42 -4.62
C ALA A 65 31.90 -7.47 -4.34
N LEU A 66 31.38 -8.63 -3.89
CA LEU A 66 29.97 -8.80 -3.50
C LEU A 66 29.61 -7.95 -2.27
N VAL A 67 30.47 -7.94 -1.25
CA VAL A 67 30.30 -7.12 -0.04
C VAL A 67 30.33 -5.64 -0.39
N ASP A 68 31.31 -5.20 -1.19
CA ASP A 68 31.42 -3.81 -1.64
C ASP A 68 30.22 -3.37 -2.46
N HIS A 69 29.76 -4.20 -3.40
CA HIS A 69 28.58 -3.90 -4.21
C HIS A 69 27.31 -3.80 -3.35
N PHE A 70 27.09 -4.77 -2.45
CA PHE A 70 25.95 -4.79 -1.55
C PHE A 70 25.92 -3.58 -0.62
N ASN A 71 27.07 -3.21 -0.05
CA ASN A 71 27.18 -2.12 0.90
C ASN A 71 27.09 -0.74 0.23
N ARG A 72 27.58 -0.59 -1.02
CA ARG A 72 27.53 0.67 -1.79
C ARG A 72 26.11 1.13 -2.08
N LEU A 73 25.19 0.19 -2.30
CA LEU A 73 23.77 0.47 -2.55
C LEU A 73 23.00 0.90 -1.30
N ARG A 74 23.63 0.87 -0.12
CA ARG A 74 23.03 1.24 1.17
C ARG A 74 23.82 2.38 1.83
N PRO A 75 23.79 3.60 1.26
CA PRO A 75 24.44 4.76 1.86
C PRO A 75 23.79 5.14 3.20
N MET A 76 24.44 6.05 3.92
CA MET A 76 24.01 6.57 5.23
C MET A 76 23.92 5.51 6.34
N LYS A 77 25.03 4.78 6.55
CA LYS A 77 25.14 3.72 7.57
C LYS A 77 24.90 4.25 8.98
N ALA A 78 25.38 5.47 9.30
CA ALA A 78 25.14 6.12 10.58
C ALA A 78 23.64 6.40 10.82
N ARG A 79 22.94 6.94 9.81
CA ARG A 79 21.48 7.14 9.85
C ARG A 79 20.78 5.82 10.14
N ARG A 80 21.09 4.77 9.39
CA ARG A 80 20.50 3.43 9.57
C ARG A 80 20.70 2.90 10.98
N LEU A 81 21.93 3.00 11.51
CA LEU A 81 22.27 2.57 12.86
C LEU A 81 21.45 3.32 13.91
N PHE A 82 21.34 4.66 13.78
CA PHE A 82 20.57 5.49 14.69
C PHE A 82 19.07 5.21 14.60
N THR A 83 18.49 5.21 13.40
CA THR A 83 17.05 4.95 13.20
C THR A 83 16.65 3.54 13.63
N GLY A 84 17.59 2.59 13.69
CA GLY A 84 17.38 1.26 14.23
C GLY A 84 16.94 1.24 15.71
N LEU A 85 17.17 2.32 16.48
CA LEU A 85 16.61 2.48 17.83
C LEU A 85 15.07 2.56 17.82
N PHE A 86 14.48 2.97 16.70
CA PHE A 86 13.06 3.24 16.57
C PHE A 86 12.33 2.20 15.70
N GLU A 87 13.03 1.25 15.09
CA GLU A 87 12.46 0.35 14.06
C GLU A 87 11.14 -0.32 14.47
N PRO A 88 10.94 -0.80 15.72
CA PRO A 88 9.64 -1.36 16.15
C PRO A 88 8.47 -0.37 16.15
N PHE A 89 8.75 0.92 16.17
CA PHE A 89 7.81 2.04 16.26
C PHE A 89 7.63 2.79 14.94
N LEU A 90 8.52 2.58 13.96
CA LEU A 90 8.48 3.29 12.68
C LEU A 90 7.32 2.79 11.82
N VAL A 91 6.54 3.73 11.32
CA VAL A 91 5.45 3.48 10.37
C VAL A 91 5.80 4.10 9.03
N ASP A 92 5.35 3.47 7.94
CA ASP A 92 5.28 4.11 6.63
C ASP A 92 3.82 4.13 6.18
N ASP A 93 3.18 5.28 6.36
CA ASP A 93 1.77 5.46 6.05
C ASP A 93 1.51 6.78 5.34
N GLN A 94 1.42 6.68 4.02
CA GLN A 94 1.23 7.81 3.10
C GLN A 94 -0.09 8.56 3.30
N ILE A 95 -1.11 7.91 3.89
CA ILE A 95 -2.37 8.57 4.22
C ILE A 95 -2.14 9.49 5.41
N LEU A 96 -1.52 8.97 6.47
CA LEU A 96 -1.27 9.74 7.70
C LEU A 96 -0.26 10.89 7.53
N TYR A 97 0.44 10.96 6.40
CA TYR A 97 1.19 12.17 6.04
C TYR A 97 0.28 13.40 5.95
N ARG A 98 -1.01 13.26 5.68
CA ARG A 98 -1.96 14.39 5.53
C ARG A 98 -2.75 14.69 6.79
N ALA A 99 -2.39 14.08 7.92
CA ALA A 99 -2.99 14.44 9.20
C ALA A 99 -2.83 15.95 9.48
N PRO A 100 -3.85 16.61 10.04
CA PRO A 100 -3.82 18.06 10.29
C PRO A 100 -2.81 18.45 11.38
N GLU A 101 -2.53 17.53 12.31
CA GLU A 101 -1.58 17.66 13.40
C GLU A 101 -0.82 16.34 13.60
N ALA A 102 0.25 16.36 14.40
CA ALA A 102 1.01 15.16 14.72
C ALA A 102 0.11 14.11 15.37
N VAL A 103 0.10 12.90 14.79
CA VAL A 103 -0.71 11.80 15.31
C VAL A 103 -0.06 11.26 16.60
N PRO A 104 -0.79 11.20 17.73
CA PRO A 104 -0.25 10.68 18.98
C PRO A 104 0.37 9.29 18.83
N ALA A 105 1.59 9.11 19.34
CA ALA A 105 2.38 7.86 19.29
C ALA A 105 2.68 7.33 17.86
N LEU A 106 2.60 8.16 16.83
CA LEU A 106 2.99 7.80 15.47
C LEU A 106 4.34 8.44 15.15
N ILE A 107 5.29 7.64 14.68
CA ILE A 107 6.55 8.14 14.11
C ILE A 107 6.64 7.63 12.68
N GLN A 108 6.52 8.53 11.69
CA GLN A 108 6.76 8.12 10.31
C GLN A 108 8.25 7.95 10.08
N ARG A 109 8.62 7.03 9.18
CA ARG A 109 10.02 6.86 8.77
C ARG A 109 10.63 8.16 8.20
N VAL A 110 9.81 8.94 7.49
CA VAL A 110 10.19 10.27 6.97
C VAL A 110 10.39 11.29 8.10
N ASP A 111 9.61 11.23 9.19
CA ASP A 111 9.76 12.12 10.35
C ASP A 111 11.11 11.87 11.02
N MET A 112 11.43 10.60 11.25
CA MET A 112 12.71 10.22 11.84
C MET A 112 13.89 10.57 10.92
N GLY A 113 13.67 10.60 9.61
CA GLY A 113 14.62 11.12 8.63
C GLY A 113 14.92 12.61 8.83
N GLY A 114 13.88 13.43 8.96
CA GLY A 114 14.02 14.86 9.25
C GLY A 114 14.63 15.14 10.63
N ILE A 115 14.21 14.39 11.65
CA ILE A 115 14.80 14.48 13.00
C ILE A 115 16.28 14.11 12.96
N TRP A 116 16.67 13.06 12.23
CA TRP A 116 18.07 12.71 12.03
C TRP A 116 18.85 13.86 11.39
N ALA A 117 18.36 14.44 10.29
CA ALA A 117 19.02 15.55 9.62
C ALA A 117 19.25 16.72 10.59
N ALA A 118 18.22 17.09 11.36
CA ALA A 118 18.32 18.15 12.36
C ALA A 118 19.28 17.82 13.51
N LEU A 119 19.26 16.58 14.04
CA LEU A 119 20.20 16.15 15.08
C LEU A 119 21.65 16.17 14.59
N THR A 120 21.91 15.73 13.36
CA THR A 120 23.26 15.77 12.79
C THR A 120 23.75 17.20 12.54
N GLN A 121 22.86 18.18 12.41
CA GLN A 121 23.28 19.57 12.26
C GLN A 121 23.45 20.28 13.61
N PHE A 122 22.56 20.05 14.56
CA PHE A 122 22.49 20.82 15.80
C PHE A 122 23.04 20.12 17.04
N ALA A 123 22.89 18.80 17.14
CA ALA A 123 23.22 18.06 18.34
C ALA A 123 24.64 17.48 18.30
N PHE A 124 24.98 16.75 17.23
CA PHE A 124 26.22 15.98 17.19
C PHE A 124 26.86 15.87 15.78
N PRO A 125 27.15 16.98 15.09
CA PRO A 125 27.71 16.95 13.73
C PRO A 125 29.00 16.16 13.60
N GLY A 126 29.94 16.33 14.55
CA GLY A 126 31.20 15.58 14.55
C GLY A 126 31.01 14.08 14.75
N LEU A 127 30.14 13.69 15.70
CA LEU A 127 29.91 12.29 16.03
C LEU A 127 29.25 11.55 14.87
N ALA A 128 28.28 12.16 14.17
CA ALA A 128 27.62 11.52 13.04
C ALA A 128 28.61 11.18 11.91
N ALA A 129 29.53 12.11 11.60
CA ALA A 129 30.58 11.89 10.62
C ALA A 129 31.59 10.81 11.07
N GLU A 130 31.96 10.81 12.35
CA GLU A 130 32.84 9.80 12.94
C GLU A 130 32.21 8.39 12.87
N VAL A 131 30.95 8.25 13.28
CA VAL A 131 30.21 6.99 13.21
C VAL A 131 30.11 6.50 11.77
N GLN A 132 29.81 7.39 10.83
CA GLN A 132 29.75 7.05 9.41
C GLN A 132 31.10 6.51 8.92
N SER A 133 32.20 7.21 9.23
CA SER A 133 33.55 6.80 8.85
C SER A 133 33.94 5.42 9.43
N ARG A 134 33.66 5.19 10.72
CA ARG A 134 33.94 3.91 11.39
C ARG A 134 33.12 2.77 10.79
N LEU A 135 31.82 2.97 10.56
CA LEU A 135 30.97 1.97 9.91
C LEU A 135 31.37 1.71 8.46
N ASP A 136 31.84 2.74 7.74
CA ASP A 136 32.38 2.56 6.39
C ASP A 136 33.64 1.71 6.37
N ALA A 137 34.54 1.89 7.35
CA ALA A 137 35.73 1.04 7.49
C ALA A 137 35.36 -0.41 7.79
N MET A 138 34.48 -0.66 8.76
CA MET A 138 34.01 -2.01 9.10
C MET A 138 33.27 -2.69 7.95
N ALA A 139 32.49 -1.93 7.17
CA ALA A 139 31.75 -2.43 6.02
C ALA A 139 32.62 -2.75 4.80
N ARG A 140 33.93 -2.48 4.82
CA ARG A 140 34.85 -3.01 3.78
C ARG A 140 35.14 -4.50 4.00
N GLU A 141 35.05 -4.96 5.24
CA GLU A 141 35.48 -6.31 5.63
C GLU A 141 34.30 -7.26 5.82
N ALA A 142 33.10 -6.73 6.06
CA ALA A 142 31.89 -7.51 6.33
C ALA A 142 30.62 -6.88 5.73
N MET A 143 29.59 -7.72 5.54
CA MET A 143 28.26 -7.25 5.15
C MET A 143 27.70 -6.27 6.18
N LEU A 144 26.99 -5.24 5.69
CA LEU A 144 26.42 -4.20 6.54
C LEU A 144 25.54 -4.74 7.68
N ASP A 145 24.75 -5.78 7.46
CA ASP A 145 23.88 -6.33 8.51
C ASP A 145 24.69 -6.89 9.71
N VAL A 146 25.82 -7.53 9.43
CA VAL A 146 26.76 -8.05 10.45
C VAL A 146 27.45 -6.89 11.16
N VAL A 147 27.90 -5.89 10.40
CA VAL A 147 28.52 -4.67 10.95
C VAL A 147 27.56 -3.96 11.89
N LEU A 148 26.31 -3.75 11.49
CA LEU A 148 25.30 -3.06 12.30
C LEU A 148 24.90 -3.84 13.55
N ALA A 149 25.11 -5.16 13.61
CA ALA A 149 24.87 -5.99 14.78
C ALA A 149 26.10 -6.14 15.70
N SER A 150 27.27 -5.66 15.27
CA SER A 150 28.51 -5.80 16.03
C SER A 150 28.50 -5.03 17.35
N PRO A 151 29.24 -5.48 18.39
CA PRO A 151 29.37 -4.76 19.65
C PRO A 151 29.83 -3.31 19.48
N GLN A 152 30.79 -3.08 18.58
CA GLN A 152 31.30 -1.74 18.28
C GLN A 152 30.23 -0.83 17.67
N ALA A 153 29.39 -1.34 16.76
CA ALA A 153 28.25 -0.57 16.25
C ALA A 153 27.22 -0.28 17.35
N MET A 154 27.01 -1.20 18.30
CA MET A 154 26.11 -0.96 19.43
C MET A 154 26.62 0.15 20.35
N GLU A 155 27.93 0.21 20.62
CA GLU A 155 28.56 1.30 21.38
C GLU A 155 28.41 2.66 20.67
N LEU A 156 28.65 2.71 19.36
CA LEU A 156 28.47 3.91 18.55
C LEU A 156 27.00 4.37 18.54
N ARG A 157 26.06 3.42 18.44
CA ARG A 157 24.62 3.70 18.52
C ARG A 157 24.24 4.30 19.88
N GLU A 158 24.80 3.75 20.96
CA GLU A 158 24.56 4.21 22.32
C GLU A 158 25.14 5.62 22.56
N ALA A 159 26.32 5.92 22.01
CA ALA A 159 26.88 7.27 22.04
C ALA A 159 25.95 8.30 21.36
N MET A 160 25.48 8.00 20.14
CA MET A 160 24.52 8.86 19.44
C MET A 160 23.19 8.99 20.21
N ARG A 161 22.71 7.91 20.84
CA ARG A 161 21.49 7.94 21.66
C ARG A 161 21.62 8.92 22.83
N LYS A 162 22.73 8.88 23.56
CA LYS A 162 22.99 9.76 24.71
C LYS A 162 23.06 11.23 24.29
N GLU A 163 23.84 11.54 23.26
CA GLU A 163 23.97 12.91 22.74
C GLU A 163 22.63 13.47 22.24
N ALA A 164 21.86 12.65 21.51
CA ALA A 164 20.52 13.04 21.06
C ALA A 164 19.60 13.35 22.26
N LEU A 165 19.60 12.49 23.28
CA LEU A 165 18.76 12.64 24.46
C LEU A 165 19.12 13.92 25.24
N GLU A 166 20.41 14.14 25.52
CA GLU A 166 20.88 15.32 26.24
C GLU A 166 20.59 16.62 25.49
N PHE A 167 20.72 16.61 24.16
CA PHE A 167 20.32 17.75 23.34
C PHE A 167 18.82 18.01 23.41
N LEU A 168 17.97 16.99 23.23
CA LEU A 168 16.51 17.14 23.26
C LEU A 168 16.00 17.61 24.62
N VAL A 169 16.63 17.20 25.73
CA VAL A 169 16.33 17.74 27.06
C VAL A 169 16.60 19.24 27.11
N ARG A 170 17.78 19.69 26.68
CA ARG A 170 18.14 21.12 26.65
C ARG A 170 17.25 21.94 25.70
N LEU A 171 16.89 21.36 24.56
CA LEU A 171 16.07 22.01 23.53
C LEU A 171 14.72 22.47 24.08
N THR A 172 14.13 21.75 25.04
CA THR A 172 12.84 22.12 25.64
C THR A 172 12.86 23.44 26.40
N ALA A 173 14.04 23.92 26.82
CA ALA A 173 14.20 25.19 27.53
C ALA A 173 14.39 26.40 26.59
N ASP A 174 14.74 26.19 25.32
CA ASP A 174 14.98 27.25 24.34
C ASP A 174 14.00 27.14 23.17
N ARG A 175 12.95 27.96 23.23
CA ARG A 175 11.91 28.03 22.19
C ARG A 175 12.47 28.39 20.81
N LYS A 176 13.45 29.30 20.72
CA LYS A 176 14.02 29.73 19.44
C LYS A 176 14.89 28.63 18.82
N ALA A 177 15.61 27.87 19.66
CA ALA A 177 16.31 26.68 19.19
C ALA A 177 15.34 25.58 18.74
N MET A 178 14.27 25.34 19.51
CA MET A 178 13.21 24.39 19.17
C MET A 178 12.57 24.72 17.81
N ASP A 179 12.17 25.98 17.59
CA ASP A 179 11.54 26.41 16.33
C ASP A 179 12.46 26.19 15.12
N ARG A 180 13.77 26.49 15.25
CA ARG A 180 14.76 26.25 14.18
C ARG A 180 14.98 24.76 13.91
N PHE A 181 15.05 23.95 14.97
CA PHE A 181 15.20 22.51 14.87
C PHE A 181 13.99 21.88 14.14
N LEU A 182 12.78 22.26 14.56
CA LEU A 182 11.54 21.78 13.97
C LEU A 182 11.37 22.23 12.52
N ALA A 183 11.77 23.46 12.17
CA ALA A 183 11.72 23.94 10.80
C ALA A 183 12.54 23.06 9.85
N LEU A 184 13.81 22.81 10.19
CA LEU A 184 14.69 21.95 9.40
C LEU A 184 14.16 20.50 9.34
N ALA A 185 13.73 19.94 10.46
CA ALA A 185 13.22 18.57 10.50
C ALA A 185 11.97 18.42 9.61
N ASN A 186 11.07 19.40 9.63
CA ASN A 186 9.85 19.38 8.81
C ASN A 186 10.14 19.55 7.32
N GLU A 187 11.09 20.40 6.95
CA GLU A 187 11.50 20.60 5.56
C GLU A 187 12.04 19.30 4.95
N GLU A 188 12.97 18.66 5.65
CA GLU A 188 13.58 17.39 5.24
C GLU A 188 12.55 16.24 5.20
N ALA A 189 11.66 16.17 6.21
CA ALA A 189 10.62 15.14 6.25
C ALA A 189 9.56 15.33 5.14
N LEU A 190 9.22 16.57 4.79
CA LEU A 190 8.33 16.87 3.66
C LEU A 190 8.99 16.52 2.32
N HIS A 191 10.29 16.80 2.18
CA HIS A 191 11.04 16.44 0.99
C HIS A 191 11.04 14.92 0.75
N ASP A 192 11.41 14.11 1.75
CA ASP A 192 11.39 12.64 1.66
C ASP A 192 9.96 12.11 1.42
N ALA A 193 8.95 12.70 2.06
CA ALA A 193 7.55 12.31 1.85
C ALA A 193 7.06 12.54 0.42
N ARG A 194 7.42 13.67 -0.21
CA ARG A 194 7.05 13.98 -1.61
C ARG A 194 7.68 13.01 -2.62
N LEU A 195 8.83 12.43 -2.30
CA LEU A 195 9.44 11.39 -3.14
C LEU A 195 8.69 10.04 -3.06
N ARG A 196 7.87 9.83 -2.01
CA ARG A 196 7.20 8.55 -1.73
C ARG A 196 5.73 8.51 -2.11
N THR A 197 5.04 9.66 -2.07
CA THR A 197 3.61 9.75 -2.39
C THR A 197 3.33 10.86 -3.37
N GLN A 198 2.44 10.58 -4.32
CA GLN A 198 1.93 11.57 -5.25
C GLN A 198 0.94 12.52 -4.56
N TYR A 199 0.72 13.68 -5.20
CA TYR A 199 -0.28 14.69 -4.81
C TYR A 199 -0.19 15.12 -3.33
N LEU A 200 1.02 15.14 -2.76
CA LEU A 200 1.23 15.57 -1.37
C LEU A 200 1.54 17.07 -1.34
N GLY A 201 0.52 17.89 -1.08
CA GLY A 201 0.68 19.32 -0.91
C GLY A 201 1.43 19.67 0.38
N ARG A 202 0.99 19.08 1.49
CA ARG A 202 1.53 19.29 2.84
C ARG A 202 1.74 17.98 3.58
N LYS A 203 2.62 18.01 4.59
CA LYS A 203 2.84 16.91 5.52
C LYS A 203 2.45 17.33 6.93
N SER A 204 1.89 16.41 7.72
CA SER A 204 1.66 16.53 9.15
C SER A 204 2.96 16.95 9.82
N PRO A 205 2.96 18.06 10.59
CA PRO A 205 4.18 18.59 11.15
C PRO A 205 4.75 17.66 12.22
N ILE A 206 6.07 17.62 12.29
CA ILE A 206 6.81 17.26 13.50
C ILE A 206 6.64 18.43 14.46
N ASP A 207 6.10 18.16 15.64
CA ASP A 207 5.85 19.17 16.68
C ASP A 207 6.54 18.80 18.00
N GLY A 208 6.33 19.63 19.03
CA GLY A 208 6.90 19.42 20.35
C GLY A 208 6.39 18.15 21.04
N ASP A 209 5.14 17.73 20.79
CA ASP A 209 4.57 16.51 21.35
C ASP A 209 5.25 15.27 20.76
N LEU A 210 5.46 15.24 19.44
CA LEU A 210 6.19 14.19 18.75
C LEU A 210 7.65 14.13 19.22
N LEU A 211 8.33 15.26 19.35
CA LEU A 211 9.70 15.28 19.89
C LEU A 211 9.76 14.83 21.34
N GLY A 212 8.77 15.19 22.16
CA GLY A 212 8.64 14.69 23.53
C GLY A 212 8.48 13.16 23.57
N PHE A 213 7.70 12.60 22.64
CA PHE A 213 7.55 11.15 22.49
C PHE A 213 8.86 10.49 22.02
N VAL A 214 9.54 11.04 21.01
CA VAL A 214 10.86 10.56 20.54
C VAL A 214 11.89 10.58 21.67
N ARG A 215 11.92 11.66 22.46
CA ARG A 215 12.78 11.77 23.64
C ARG A 215 12.51 10.65 24.64
N ALA A 216 11.23 10.38 24.95
CA ALA A 216 10.87 9.31 25.87
C ALA A 216 11.25 7.92 25.34
N LEU A 217 11.15 7.68 24.02
CA LEU A 217 11.61 6.44 23.40
C LEU A 217 13.13 6.28 23.47
N LEU A 218 13.89 7.37 23.34
CA LEU A 218 15.35 7.35 23.53
C LEU A 218 15.71 7.06 24.99
N GLU A 219 15.03 7.70 25.93
CA GLU A 219 15.25 7.56 27.37
C GLU A 219 14.95 6.14 27.88
N HIS A 220 13.84 5.55 27.42
CA HIS A 220 13.35 4.25 27.89
C HIS A 220 13.51 3.12 26.86
N ASN A 221 14.42 3.28 25.89
CA ASN A 221 14.56 2.38 24.73
C ASN A 221 14.69 0.90 25.12
N ALA A 222 15.55 0.62 26.11
CA ALA A 222 15.85 -0.73 26.58
C ALA A 222 14.63 -1.49 27.13
N LEU A 223 13.62 -0.77 27.62
CA LEU A 223 12.38 -1.34 28.16
C LEU A 223 11.27 -1.41 27.10
N LEU A 224 11.12 -0.34 26.32
CA LEU A 224 10.00 -0.20 25.38
C LEU A 224 10.18 -1.06 24.12
N VAL A 225 11.41 -1.26 23.64
CA VAL A 225 11.68 -2.09 22.45
C VAL A 225 11.26 -3.55 22.69
N PRO A 226 11.74 -4.26 23.74
CA PRO A 226 11.31 -5.63 23.99
C PRO A 226 9.80 -5.76 24.25
N LEU A 227 9.21 -4.80 24.95
CA LEU A 227 7.77 -4.78 25.23
C LEU A 227 6.94 -4.66 23.95
N THR A 228 7.35 -3.78 23.04
CA THR A 228 6.68 -3.56 21.75
C THR A 228 6.82 -4.78 20.84
N GLU A 229 8.00 -5.38 20.81
CA GLU A 229 8.23 -6.63 20.06
C GLU A 229 7.39 -7.78 20.59
N ARG A 230 7.23 -7.89 21.92
CA ARG A 230 6.33 -8.87 22.53
C ARG A 230 4.88 -8.59 22.15
N MET A 231 4.42 -7.34 22.28
CA MET A 231 3.06 -6.95 21.87
C MET A 231 2.79 -7.30 20.41
N ARG A 232 3.76 -7.07 19.53
CA ARG A 232 3.64 -7.39 18.09
C ARG A 232 3.44 -8.89 17.85
N ARG A 233 4.12 -9.75 18.61
CA ARG A 233 3.95 -11.21 18.55
C ARG A 233 2.62 -11.66 19.13
N ASP A 234 2.28 -11.19 20.33
CA ASP A 234 1.03 -11.55 21.01
C ASP A 234 -0.21 -11.18 20.16
N ILE A 235 -0.20 -10.02 19.48
CA ILE A 235 -1.27 -9.62 18.54
C ILE A 235 -1.42 -10.64 17.40
N GLU A 236 -0.30 -11.09 16.84
CA GLU A 236 -0.28 -12.03 15.72
C GLU A 236 -0.76 -13.42 16.15
N GLU A 237 -0.33 -13.88 17.32
CA GLU A 237 -0.76 -15.16 17.90
C GLU A 237 -2.28 -15.20 18.12
N ILE A 238 -2.87 -14.12 18.67
CA ILE A 238 -4.33 -14.03 18.84
C ILE A 238 -5.04 -14.06 17.48
N ARG A 239 -4.47 -13.40 16.46
CA ARG A 239 -5.04 -13.39 15.11
C ARG A 239 -5.09 -14.79 14.50
N VAL A 240 -4.01 -15.55 14.62
CA VAL A 240 -3.91 -16.91 14.05
C VAL A 240 -4.76 -17.91 14.85
N GLY A 241 -4.88 -17.73 16.17
CA GLY A 241 -5.61 -18.65 17.05
C GLY A 241 -7.10 -18.38 17.21
N ALA A 242 -7.62 -17.26 16.69
CA ALA A 242 -9.02 -16.89 16.89
C ALA A 242 -9.99 -17.72 16.01
N GLU A 243 -11.01 -18.29 16.64
CA GLU A 243 -12.06 -19.06 15.95
C GLU A 243 -13.01 -18.16 15.12
N SER A 244 -13.13 -16.89 15.49
CA SER A 244 -13.98 -15.91 14.82
C SER A 244 -13.44 -14.49 14.96
N HIS A 245 -13.85 -13.60 14.05
CA HIS A 245 -13.43 -12.19 14.08
C HIS A 245 -13.84 -11.45 15.37
N PRO A 246 -15.06 -11.62 15.95
CA PRO A 246 -15.37 -11.01 17.24
C PRO A 246 -14.47 -11.48 18.39
N ALA A 247 -14.16 -12.78 18.45
CA ALA A 247 -13.26 -13.33 19.46
C ALA A 247 -11.83 -12.79 19.31
N GLU A 248 -11.37 -12.61 18.08
CA GLU A 248 -10.10 -11.94 17.78
C GLU A 248 -10.07 -10.51 18.34
N VAL A 249 -11.13 -9.74 18.08
CA VAL A 249 -11.25 -8.33 18.50
C VAL A 249 -11.27 -8.22 20.03
N ASP A 250 -12.02 -9.08 20.71
CA ASP A 250 -12.07 -9.15 22.17
C ASP A 250 -10.70 -9.51 22.77
N GLY A 251 -10.06 -10.54 22.23
CA GLY A 251 -8.73 -10.98 22.67
C GLY A 251 -7.68 -9.89 22.52
N GLN A 252 -7.63 -9.22 21.36
CA GLN A 252 -6.69 -8.12 21.13
C GLN A 252 -7.01 -6.90 21.99
N SER A 253 -8.28 -6.57 22.25
CA SER A 253 -8.68 -5.48 23.15
C SER A 253 -8.19 -5.74 24.58
N ALA A 254 -8.42 -6.95 25.10
CA ALA A 254 -7.96 -7.37 26.42
C ALA A 254 -6.42 -7.36 26.52
N LEU A 255 -5.72 -7.78 25.45
CA LEU A 255 -4.28 -7.69 25.35
C LEU A 255 -3.78 -6.24 25.49
N MET A 256 -4.43 -5.27 24.83
CA MET A 256 -4.07 -3.85 24.95
C MET A 256 -4.20 -3.36 26.39
N VAL A 257 -5.24 -3.76 27.12
CA VAL A 257 -5.39 -3.42 28.55
C VAL A 257 -4.23 -3.98 29.37
N GLY A 258 -3.85 -5.24 29.13
CA GLY A 258 -2.71 -5.87 29.79
C GLY A 258 -1.40 -5.11 29.54
N PHE A 259 -1.15 -4.67 28.30
CA PHE A 259 0.02 -3.85 27.99
C PHE A 259 -0.04 -2.45 28.58
N VAL A 260 -1.19 -1.77 28.56
CA VAL A 260 -1.36 -0.46 29.22
C VAL A 260 -0.97 -0.53 30.69
N ARG A 261 -1.41 -1.58 31.41
CA ARG A 261 -1.02 -1.80 32.82
C ARG A 261 0.48 -1.97 32.96
N ARG A 262 1.10 -2.84 32.16
CA ARG A 262 2.55 -3.06 32.17
C ARG A 262 3.36 -1.80 31.85
N VAL A 263 2.89 -0.96 30.92
CA VAL A 263 3.54 0.32 30.61
C VAL A 263 3.44 1.28 31.78
N ARG A 264 2.27 1.39 32.44
CA ARG A 264 2.06 2.23 33.62
C ARG A 264 2.95 1.83 34.81
N ASP A 265 3.33 0.56 34.89
CA ASP A 265 4.25 0.05 35.93
C ASP A 265 5.71 0.51 35.73
N LEU A 266 6.07 1.03 34.54
CA LEU A 266 7.43 1.49 34.23
C LEU A 266 7.80 2.82 34.89
N GLY A 267 6.84 3.56 35.47
CA GLY A 267 7.13 4.76 36.25
C GLY A 267 6.14 5.91 36.05
N VAL A 268 6.42 7.04 36.73
CA VAL A 268 5.53 8.23 36.77
C VAL A 268 5.16 8.79 35.38
N PRO A 269 6.08 8.92 34.39
CA PRO A 269 5.74 9.43 33.06
C PRO A 269 4.72 8.57 32.30
N PHE A 270 4.60 7.29 32.69
CA PHE A 270 3.71 6.32 32.07
C PHE A 270 2.35 6.21 32.77
N ARG A 271 2.19 6.83 33.94
CA ARG A 271 0.94 6.82 34.73
C ARG A 271 0.03 8.01 34.45
N ASP A 272 0.59 9.10 33.91
CA ASP A 272 -0.19 10.29 33.56
C ASP A 272 -1.08 9.99 32.34
N GLU A 273 -2.37 9.81 32.58
CA GLU A 273 -3.36 9.50 31.54
C GLU A 273 -3.56 10.64 30.53
N ALA A 274 -3.07 11.86 30.81
CA ALA A 274 -3.04 12.93 29.83
C ALA A 274 -1.91 12.74 28.79
N ARG A 275 -0.94 11.86 29.05
CA ARG A 275 0.23 11.65 28.19
C ARG A 275 0.01 10.49 27.21
N VAL A 276 0.60 10.66 26.04
CA VAL A 276 0.60 9.68 24.95
C VAL A 276 1.16 8.32 25.38
N LEU A 277 2.20 8.29 26.21
CA LEU A 277 2.87 7.06 26.65
C LEU A 277 1.96 6.12 27.45
N ALA A 278 1.05 6.66 28.27
CA ALA A 278 0.10 5.86 29.05
C ALA A 278 -0.86 5.05 28.16
N TRP A 279 -1.02 5.48 26.91
CA TRP A 279 -1.94 4.92 25.91
C TRP A 279 -1.21 4.29 24.73
N PHE A 280 0.09 4.01 24.88
CA PHE A 280 0.93 3.51 23.78
C PHE A 280 0.37 2.25 23.11
N ALA A 281 -0.11 1.26 23.88
CA ALA A 281 -0.60 0.00 23.32
C ALA A 281 -1.84 0.14 22.41
N PRO A 282 -2.96 0.74 22.87
CA PRO A 282 -4.10 0.98 21.98
C PRO A 282 -3.77 1.93 20.81
N LEU A 283 -2.89 2.92 21.01
CA LEU A 283 -2.40 3.76 19.91
C LEU A 283 -1.57 2.97 18.89
N TYR A 284 -0.75 2.01 19.33
CA TYR A 284 -0.01 1.12 18.45
C TYR A 284 -0.95 0.24 17.61
N GLY A 285 -1.99 -0.31 18.24
CA GLY A 285 -3.05 -1.05 17.54
C GLY A 285 -3.72 -0.23 16.43
N LEU A 286 -3.98 1.05 16.69
CA LEU A 286 -4.55 1.97 15.70
C LEU A 286 -3.55 2.42 14.63
N ASN A 287 -2.41 2.98 15.04
CA ASN A 287 -1.43 3.63 14.17
C ASN A 287 -0.65 2.65 13.30
N VAL A 288 -0.26 1.50 13.88
CA VAL A 288 0.62 0.52 13.22
C VAL A 288 -0.19 -0.62 12.63
N LYS A 289 -1.11 -1.20 13.41
CA LYS A 289 -1.91 -2.36 12.98
C LYS A 289 -3.21 -1.99 12.28
N ARG A 290 -3.62 -0.71 12.30
CA ARG A 290 -4.84 -0.21 11.64
C ARG A 290 -6.10 -0.95 12.09
N ARG A 291 -6.13 -1.38 13.35
CA ARG A 291 -7.24 -2.11 13.98
C ARG A 291 -8.25 -1.16 14.62
N TYR A 292 -9.05 -0.52 13.78
CA TYR A 292 -10.12 0.40 14.20
C TYR A 292 -11.21 -0.28 15.03
N ASP A 293 -11.50 -1.54 14.72
CA ASP A 293 -12.38 -2.46 15.44
C ASP A 293 -11.90 -2.71 16.88
N VAL A 294 -10.64 -3.11 17.04
CA VAL A 294 -10.01 -3.33 18.36
C VAL A 294 -9.92 -2.04 19.14
N PHE A 295 -9.53 -0.94 18.48
CA PHE A 295 -9.49 0.37 19.10
C PHE A 295 -10.87 0.80 19.61
N LEU A 296 -11.91 0.66 18.78
CA LEU A 296 -13.29 0.97 19.15
C LEU A 296 -13.75 0.13 20.34
N ARG A 297 -13.46 -1.18 20.31
CA ARG A 297 -13.77 -2.11 21.40
C ARG A 297 -13.10 -1.67 22.71
N HIS A 298 -11.80 -1.39 22.65
CA HIS A 298 -11.02 -0.91 23.78
C HIS A 298 -11.58 0.38 24.36
N VAL A 299 -11.89 1.38 23.53
CA VAL A 299 -12.44 2.66 24.01
C VAL A 299 -13.81 2.47 24.67
N ARG A 300 -14.69 1.63 24.09
CA ARG A 300 -16.02 1.37 24.64
C ARG A 300 -15.99 0.69 26.00
N GLU A 301 -15.10 -0.29 26.19
CA GLU A 301 -15.05 -1.10 27.41
C GLU A 301 -14.11 -0.53 28.48
N HIS A 302 -13.06 0.15 28.06
CA HIS A 302 -11.92 0.48 28.92
C HIS A 302 -11.51 1.96 28.85
N GLY A 303 -12.12 2.76 27.98
CA GLY A 303 -11.82 4.19 27.83
C GLY A 303 -12.24 5.08 29.02
N GLY A 304 -13.00 4.54 29.98
CA GLY A 304 -13.48 5.28 31.15
C GLY A 304 -14.58 6.30 30.83
N PRO A 305 -15.05 7.09 31.83
CA PRO A 305 -16.11 8.07 31.62
C PRO A 305 -15.58 9.30 30.84
N ALA A 306 -16.18 9.53 29.67
CA ALA A 306 -15.99 10.69 28.79
C ALA A 306 -14.52 10.95 28.40
N VAL A 307 -14.02 10.18 27.43
CA VAL A 307 -12.83 10.52 26.64
C VAL A 307 -13.03 11.95 26.10
N ARG A 308 -12.29 12.91 26.65
CA ARG A 308 -12.34 14.31 26.21
C ARG A 308 -11.75 14.45 24.82
N GLU A 309 -12.05 15.55 24.14
CA GLU A 309 -11.50 15.81 22.79
C GLU A 309 -9.97 15.87 22.76
N SER A 310 -9.35 16.33 23.86
CA SER A 310 -7.91 16.38 24.02
C SER A 310 -7.25 15.02 24.30
N HIS A 311 -8.02 13.96 24.50
CA HIS A 311 -7.48 12.66 24.87
C HIS A 311 -6.67 12.04 23.71
N PRO A 312 -5.46 11.50 23.96
CA PRO A 312 -4.58 10.98 22.90
C PRO A 312 -5.25 9.97 21.97
N LEU A 313 -6.06 9.06 22.52
CA LEU A 313 -6.81 8.08 21.74
C LEU A 313 -7.74 8.74 20.71
N LEU A 314 -8.54 9.72 21.14
CA LEU A 314 -9.47 10.37 20.22
C LEU A 314 -8.74 11.25 19.20
N ARG A 315 -7.74 12.02 19.65
CA ARG A 315 -6.90 12.81 18.74
C ARG A 315 -6.33 11.94 17.62
N ALA A 316 -5.79 10.77 17.95
CA ALA A 316 -5.29 9.84 16.95
C ALA A 316 -6.38 9.38 15.96
N LEU A 317 -7.57 8.99 16.46
CA LEU A 317 -8.67 8.58 15.59
C LEU A 317 -9.16 9.72 14.67
N LEU A 318 -9.26 10.95 15.20
CA LEU A 318 -9.60 12.14 14.41
C LEU A 318 -8.54 12.43 13.35
N CYS A 319 -7.25 12.33 13.70
CA CYS A 319 -6.18 12.48 12.72
C CYS A 319 -6.27 11.43 11.61
N HIS A 320 -6.58 10.16 11.93
CA HIS A 320 -6.79 9.12 10.91
C HIS A 320 -7.96 9.45 9.99
N PHE A 321 -9.07 9.94 10.54
CA PHE A 321 -10.25 10.34 9.77
C PHE A 321 -9.96 11.53 8.85
N HIS A 322 -9.36 12.60 9.39
CA HIS A 322 -9.00 13.79 8.61
C HIS A 322 -7.93 13.49 7.56
N ALA A 323 -6.92 12.70 7.90
CA ALA A 323 -5.87 12.28 6.97
C ALA A 323 -6.45 11.51 5.80
N ALA A 324 -7.33 10.53 6.06
CA ALA A 324 -8.01 9.78 5.00
C ALA A 324 -8.85 10.69 4.10
N GLY A 325 -9.63 11.60 4.69
CA GLY A 325 -10.42 12.56 3.92
C GLY A 325 -9.55 13.50 3.06
N ALA A 326 -8.48 14.04 3.64
CA ALA A 326 -7.52 14.89 2.91
C ALA A 326 -6.81 14.12 1.79
N THR A 327 -6.45 12.85 1.99
CA THR A 327 -5.90 12.01 0.91
C THR A 327 -6.88 11.86 -0.22
N VAL A 328 -8.15 11.57 0.06
CA VAL A 328 -9.18 11.46 -0.99
C VAL A 328 -9.28 12.76 -1.77
N THR A 329 -9.41 13.90 -1.08
CA THR A 329 -9.53 15.22 -1.74
C THR A 329 -8.29 15.55 -2.56
N ASP A 330 -7.08 15.47 -2.00
CA ASP A 330 -5.83 15.79 -2.70
C ASP A 330 -5.61 14.93 -3.95
N VAL A 331 -5.90 13.63 -3.85
CA VAL A 331 -5.72 12.68 -4.97
C VAL A 331 -6.77 12.92 -6.05
N VAL A 332 -8.04 13.14 -5.68
CA VAL A 332 -9.10 13.44 -6.65
C VAL A 332 -8.84 14.77 -7.35
N GLU A 333 -8.48 15.82 -6.61
CA GLU A 333 -8.13 17.12 -7.19
C GLU A 333 -6.88 17.04 -8.07
N GLY A 334 -5.88 16.25 -7.69
CA GLY A 334 -4.68 16.03 -8.47
C GLY A 334 -4.91 15.22 -9.75
N MET A 335 -5.75 14.18 -9.69
CA MET A 335 -6.09 13.31 -10.83
C MET A 335 -7.02 14.00 -11.82
N PHE A 336 -8.05 14.67 -11.31
CA PHE A 336 -9.07 15.33 -12.11
C PHE A 336 -8.83 16.85 -12.16
N GLY A 337 -7.62 17.34 -11.86
CA GLY A 337 -7.26 18.75 -12.01
C GLY A 337 -7.11 19.15 -13.47
N ASP A 338 -6.84 18.17 -14.34
CA ASP A 338 -6.75 18.33 -15.78
C ASP A 338 -8.15 18.50 -16.41
N ILE A 339 -8.31 19.56 -17.19
CA ILE A 339 -9.57 19.90 -17.87
C ILE A 339 -9.94 18.80 -18.85
N ASP A 340 -8.96 18.21 -19.54
CA ASP A 340 -9.23 17.15 -20.53
C ASP A 340 -9.83 15.91 -19.87
N ILE A 341 -9.36 15.57 -18.66
CA ILE A 341 -9.89 14.45 -17.88
C ILE A 341 -11.30 14.77 -17.37
N ARG A 342 -11.56 16.01 -16.93
CA ARG A 342 -12.90 16.45 -16.50
C ARG A 342 -13.93 16.38 -17.61
N ASP A 343 -13.52 16.69 -18.84
CA ASP A 343 -14.38 16.70 -20.03
C ASP A 343 -14.51 15.32 -20.69
N GLY A 344 -14.07 14.25 -20.02
CA GLY A 344 -14.25 12.86 -20.47
C GLY A 344 -13.09 12.29 -21.29
N GLY A 345 -11.89 12.88 -21.16
CA GLY A 345 -10.63 12.35 -21.65
C GLY A 345 -10.25 11.01 -21.02
N VAL A 346 -9.39 10.25 -21.70
CA VAL A 346 -8.98 8.89 -21.30
C VAL A 346 -8.35 8.90 -19.90
N LEU A 347 -8.82 8.02 -19.02
CA LEU A 347 -8.25 7.86 -17.69
C LEU A 347 -6.95 7.05 -17.77
N SER A 348 -5.87 7.56 -17.19
CA SER A 348 -4.60 6.83 -17.06
C SER A 348 -4.13 6.91 -15.62
N ILE A 349 -4.65 6.02 -14.77
CA ILE A 349 -4.43 6.08 -13.32
C ILE A 349 -3.41 5.02 -12.94
N GLY A 350 -2.25 5.47 -12.47
CA GLY A 350 -1.18 4.59 -12.00
C GLY A 350 -1.61 3.73 -10.81
N THR A 351 -1.10 2.50 -10.73
CA THR A 351 -1.45 1.52 -9.68
C THR A 351 -1.26 2.08 -8.27
N ALA A 352 -0.15 2.75 -8.00
CA ALA A 352 0.12 3.36 -6.69
C ALA A 352 -0.95 4.39 -6.27
N THR A 353 -1.45 5.17 -7.23
CA THR A 353 -2.51 6.16 -7.00
C THR A 353 -3.84 5.48 -6.71
N ARG A 354 -4.16 4.39 -7.42
CA ARG A 354 -5.36 3.57 -7.15
C ARG A 354 -5.32 2.98 -5.75
N GLU A 355 -4.21 2.33 -5.39
CA GLU A 355 -4.01 1.74 -4.07
C GLU A 355 -4.09 2.78 -2.94
N LEU A 356 -3.53 3.97 -3.16
CA LEU A 356 -3.60 5.08 -2.21
C LEU A 356 -5.05 5.56 -2.01
N LEU A 357 -5.81 5.72 -3.09
CA LEU A 357 -7.21 6.18 -3.02
C LEU A 357 -8.13 5.11 -2.42
N ASP A 358 -7.99 3.85 -2.83
CA ASP A 358 -8.72 2.71 -2.26
C ASP A 358 -8.46 2.61 -0.75
N GLY A 359 -7.18 2.65 -0.36
CA GLY A 359 -6.78 2.61 1.04
C GLY A 359 -7.30 3.80 1.84
N ALA A 360 -7.38 4.99 1.24
CA ALA A 360 -7.93 6.18 1.88
C ALA A 360 -9.44 6.08 2.08
N VAL A 361 -10.21 5.64 1.07
CA VAL A 361 -11.66 5.46 1.17
C VAL A 361 -12.03 4.38 2.19
N GLU A 362 -11.34 3.23 2.17
CA GLU A 362 -11.54 2.18 3.17
C GLU A 362 -11.22 2.67 4.59
N ARG A 363 -10.12 3.40 4.74
CA ARG A 363 -9.71 3.92 6.02
C ARG A 363 -10.66 4.98 6.56
N PHE A 364 -11.18 5.82 5.68
CA PHE A 364 -12.17 6.81 6.02
C PHE A 364 -13.43 6.14 6.59
N ASP A 365 -13.93 5.08 5.96
CA ASP A 365 -15.07 4.29 6.43
C ASP A 365 -14.82 3.66 7.81
N ARG A 366 -13.68 2.97 7.98
CA ARG A 366 -13.32 2.36 9.26
C ARG A 366 -13.16 3.39 10.38
N ALA A 367 -12.55 4.54 10.10
CA ALA A 367 -12.39 5.62 11.06
C ALA A 367 -13.74 6.28 11.38
N ALA A 368 -14.59 6.52 10.38
CA ALA A 368 -15.94 7.06 10.58
C ALA A 368 -16.81 6.11 11.41
N THR A 369 -16.74 4.81 11.16
CA THR A 369 -17.42 3.77 11.95
C THR A 369 -16.95 3.77 13.40
N ALA A 370 -15.64 3.89 13.65
CA ALA A 370 -15.10 4.01 15.00
C ALA A 370 -15.52 5.32 15.69
N LEU A 371 -15.54 6.44 14.99
CA LEU A 371 -16.01 7.74 15.52
C LEU A 371 -17.52 7.73 15.85
N ALA A 372 -18.32 7.09 14.98
CA ALA A 372 -19.74 6.87 15.23
C ALA A 372 -19.93 5.97 16.46
N GLY A 373 -19.18 4.86 16.51
CA GLY A 373 -19.30 3.88 17.57
C GLY A 373 -18.88 4.39 18.96
N THR A 374 -17.99 5.37 19.01
CA THR A 374 -17.56 6.04 20.26
C THR A 374 -18.49 7.19 20.68
N GLY A 375 -19.50 7.54 19.87
CA GLY A 375 -20.50 8.57 20.18
C GLY A 375 -20.10 10.01 19.82
N PHE A 376 -18.94 10.23 19.19
CA PHE A 376 -18.45 11.58 18.88
C PHE A 376 -19.20 12.28 17.75
N LEU A 377 -19.84 11.54 16.84
CA LEU A 377 -20.75 12.15 15.86
C LEU A 377 -21.90 12.92 16.52
N ALA A 378 -22.34 12.46 17.70
CA ALA A 378 -23.39 13.09 18.48
C ALA A 378 -22.86 14.24 19.37
N ASN A 379 -21.53 14.41 19.49
CA ASN A 379 -20.93 15.51 20.25
C ASN A 379 -21.18 16.84 19.53
N ARG A 380 -21.54 17.87 20.30
CA ARG A 380 -21.89 19.22 19.79
C ARG A 380 -20.69 19.97 19.22
N SER A 381 -19.49 19.76 19.75
CA SER A 381 -18.26 20.46 19.29
C SER A 381 -17.60 19.76 18.10
N THR A 382 -17.37 18.46 18.19
CA THR A 382 -16.66 17.67 17.15
C THR A 382 -17.56 17.18 16.03
N GLY A 383 -18.83 16.89 16.32
CA GLY A 383 -19.79 16.40 15.33
C GLY A 383 -19.89 17.29 14.08
N PRO A 384 -20.08 18.62 14.19
CA PRO A 384 -20.13 19.52 13.04
C PRO A 384 -18.88 19.45 12.14
N ALA A 385 -17.67 19.38 12.73
CA ALA A 385 -16.43 19.30 11.97
C ALA A 385 -16.31 17.99 11.19
N ILE A 386 -16.70 16.86 11.82
CA ILE A 386 -16.72 15.55 11.15
C ILE A 386 -17.71 15.55 9.97
N ARG A 387 -18.90 16.15 10.17
CA ARG A 387 -19.92 16.27 9.10
C ARG A 387 -19.46 17.18 7.96
N ALA A 388 -18.77 18.28 8.27
CA ALA A 388 -18.21 19.16 7.25
C ALA A 388 -17.15 18.44 6.42
N GLN A 389 -16.26 17.66 7.04
CA GLN A 389 -15.28 16.85 6.33
C GLN A 389 -15.96 15.78 5.46
N LEU A 390 -16.98 15.09 5.98
CA LEU A 390 -17.80 14.14 5.20
C LEU A 390 -18.38 14.80 3.95
N ALA A 391 -18.96 16.00 4.09
CA ALA A 391 -19.53 16.76 2.98
C ALA A 391 -18.46 17.17 1.96
N ALA A 392 -17.29 17.64 2.41
CA ALA A 392 -16.19 18.03 1.52
C ALA A 392 -15.65 16.85 0.71
N VAL A 393 -15.44 15.69 1.35
CA VAL A 393 -14.99 14.47 0.67
C VAL A 393 -16.07 13.97 -0.29
N ALA A 394 -17.33 14.00 0.13
CA ALA A 394 -18.44 13.66 -0.75
C ALA A 394 -18.47 14.57 -1.98
N GLN A 395 -18.33 15.89 -1.80
CA GLN A 395 -18.29 16.85 -2.90
C GLN A 395 -17.10 16.64 -3.85
N ALA A 396 -15.92 16.32 -3.34
CA ALA A 396 -14.77 16.01 -4.19
C ALA A 396 -15.03 14.74 -5.02
N LEU A 397 -15.48 13.66 -4.37
CA LEU A 397 -15.76 12.39 -5.04
C LEU A 397 -16.98 12.44 -5.97
N THR A 398 -18.04 13.19 -5.65
CA THR A 398 -19.25 13.24 -6.49
C THR A 398 -19.20 14.38 -7.49
N GLY A 399 -18.80 15.58 -7.05
CA GLY A 399 -18.80 16.78 -7.89
C GLY A 399 -17.76 16.72 -9.01
N THR A 400 -16.57 16.17 -8.73
CA THR A 400 -15.47 16.18 -9.69
C THR A 400 -15.40 14.90 -10.52
N VAL A 401 -15.63 13.72 -9.90
CA VAL A 401 -15.45 12.43 -10.58
C VAL A 401 -16.64 12.06 -11.45
N MET A 402 -17.88 12.37 -11.03
CA MET A 402 -19.08 11.86 -11.70
C MET A 402 -19.24 12.31 -13.15
N PRO A 403 -18.99 13.58 -13.53
CA PRO A 403 -19.12 14.01 -14.93
C PRO A 403 -18.14 13.27 -15.84
N ALA A 404 -16.86 13.20 -15.44
CA ALA A 404 -15.83 12.46 -16.16
C ALA A 404 -16.21 10.97 -16.28
N LEU A 405 -16.63 10.36 -15.16
CA LEU A 405 -17.03 8.96 -15.12
C LEU A 405 -18.23 8.68 -16.03
N ALA A 406 -19.25 9.55 -16.06
CA ALA A 406 -20.41 9.40 -16.93
C ALA A 406 -20.02 9.42 -18.42
N ALA A 407 -19.16 10.37 -18.82
CA ALA A 407 -18.66 10.47 -20.19
C ALA A 407 -17.85 9.23 -20.60
N ARG A 408 -16.93 8.78 -19.74
CA ARG A 408 -16.13 7.57 -19.98
C ARG A 408 -16.97 6.31 -20.01
N LEU A 409 -17.96 6.21 -19.14
CA LEU A 409 -18.92 5.11 -19.10
C LEU A 409 -19.68 5.00 -20.42
N GLN A 410 -20.21 6.11 -20.93
CA GLN A 410 -20.88 6.16 -22.22
C GLN A 410 -19.96 5.74 -23.37
N ALA A 411 -18.70 6.22 -23.38
CA ALA A 411 -17.72 5.82 -24.38
C ALA A 411 -17.44 4.31 -24.33
N ALA A 412 -17.23 3.75 -23.13
CA ALA A 412 -16.98 2.32 -22.94
C ALA A 412 -18.18 1.44 -23.35
N MET A 413 -19.40 1.89 -23.05
CA MET A 413 -20.63 1.17 -23.41
C MET A 413 -20.90 1.19 -24.92
N THR A 414 -20.59 2.29 -25.61
CA THR A 414 -20.85 2.44 -27.05
C THR A 414 -19.71 1.88 -27.92
N ALA A 415 -18.53 1.60 -27.34
CA ALA A 415 -17.39 1.01 -28.02
C ALA A 415 -17.71 -0.41 -28.54
N ARG A 416 -18.17 -0.49 -29.80
CA ARG A 416 -18.79 -1.68 -30.37
C ARG A 416 -17.79 -2.75 -30.84
N GLN A 417 -16.59 -2.36 -31.25
CA GLN A 417 -15.60 -3.28 -31.83
C GLN A 417 -14.40 -3.48 -30.89
N THR A 418 -13.75 -2.39 -30.51
CA THR A 418 -12.55 -2.39 -29.67
C THR A 418 -12.86 -1.78 -28.31
N PRO A 419 -12.38 -2.35 -27.19
CA PRO A 419 -12.50 -1.69 -25.88
C PRO A 419 -11.84 -0.31 -25.89
N VAL A 420 -12.36 0.59 -25.06
CA VAL A 420 -11.64 1.84 -24.74
C VAL A 420 -10.35 1.51 -23.98
N PRO A 421 -9.27 2.29 -24.17
CA PRO A 421 -7.97 1.99 -23.57
C PRO A 421 -7.98 1.98 -22.04
N ASP A 422 -8.89 2.72 -21.42
CA ASP A 422 -9.05 2.91 -19.97
C ASP A 422 -10.18 2.08 -19.35
N GLN A 423 -10.61 1.00 -20.02
CA GLN A 423 -11.71 0.15 -19.55
C GLN A 423 -11.52 -0.32 -18.10
N GLY A 424 -10.28 -0.64 -17.71
CA GLY A 424 -9.95 -1.08 -16.34
C GLY A 424 -10.10 0.03 -15.31
N ASP A 425 -9.67 1.26 -15.64
CA ASP A 425 -9.81 2.45 -14.80
C ASP A 425 -11.28 2.80 -14.56
N ILE A 426 -12.12 2.72 -15.61
CA ILE A 426 -13.55 3.00 -15.52
C ILE A 426 -14.25 2.04 -14.55
N VAL A 427 -13.97 0.73 -14.69
CA VAL A 427 -14.57 -0.30 -13.81
C VAL A 427 -14.13 -0.07 -12.36
N TRP A 428 -12.83 0.14 -12.13
CA TRP A 428 -12.30 0.43 -10.80
C TRP A 428 -12.95 1.67 -10.17
N LEU A 429 -13.06 2.76 -10.93
CA LEU A 429 -13.61 4.02 -10.44
C LEU A 429 -15.11 3.91 -10.13
N LEU A 430 -15.88 3.16 -10.93
CA LEU A 430 -17.26 2.81 -10.63
C LEU A 430 -17.37 2.04 -9.31
N GLU A 431 -16.56 1.01 -9.11
CA GLU A 431 -16.57 0.20 -7.89
C GLU A 431 -16.23 1.04 -6.66
N LEU A 432 -15.23 1.93 -6.77
CA LEU A 432 -14.84 2.86 -5.71
C LEU A 432 -16.00 3.78 -5.33
N VAL A 433 -16.62 4.42 -6.33
CA VAL A 433 -17.74 5.35 -6.15
C VAL A 433 -18.97 4.65 -5.55
N CYS A 434 -19.31 3.45 -6.01
CA CYS A 434 -20.42 2.68 -5.47
C CYS A 434 -20.14 2.20 -4.03
N ARG A 435 -18.89 1.85 -3.73
CA ARG A 435 -18.46 1.51 -2.36
C ARG A 435 -18.56 2.72 -1.43
N TRP A 436 -18.09 3.89 -1.87
CA TRP A 436 -18.27 5.16 -1.16
C TRP A 436 -19.74 5.47 -0.87
N GLY A 437 -20.62 5.27 -1.86
CA GLY A 437 -22.06 5.43 -1.70
C GLY A 437 -22.67 4.55 -0.60
N ARG A 438 -22.23 3.29 -0.50
CA ARG A 438 -22.68 2.38 0.56
C ARG A 438 -22.22 2.86 1.94
N TYR A 439 -20.99 3.37 2.06
CA TYR A 439 -20.47 3.91 3.32
C TYR A 439 -21.26 5.13 3.79
N LEU A 440 -21.52 6.07 2.88
CA LEU A 440 -22.38 7.22 3.17
C LEU A 440 -23.79 6.77 3.62
N GLY A 441 -24.39 5.81 2.91
CA GLY A 441 -25.68 5.26 3.27
C GLY A 441 -25.71 4.64 4.67
N ASN A 442 -24.69 3.86 5.04
CA ASN A 442 -24.55 3.26 6.37
C ASN A 442 -24.39 4.31 7.48
N ALA A 443 -23.77 5.45 7.17
CA ALA A 443 -23.63 6.59 8.06
C ALA A 443 -24.88 7.50 8.08
N GLY A 444 -25.94 7.17 7.33
CA GLY A 444 -27.19 7.93 7.27
C GLY A 444 -27.18 9.12 6.30
N TYR A 445 -26.19 9.19 5.40
CA TYR A 445 -26.09 10.24 4.38
C TYR A 445 -26.69 9.79 3.05
N ALA A 446 -27.65 10.59 2.55
CA ALA A 446 -28.15 10.42 1.20
C ALA A 446 -27.17 11.03 0.18
N ASN A 447 -27.03 10.36 -0.97
CA ASN A 447 -26.20 10.81 -2.09
C ASN A 447 -27.03 10.81 -3.39
N PRO A 448 -27.78 11.89 -3.68
CA PRO A 448 -28.64 11.97 -4.86
C PRO A 448 -27.85 11.95 -6.18
N GLU A 449 -26.61 12.44 -6.19
CA GLU A 449 -25.73 12.43 -7.36
C GLU A 449 -25.39 11.00 -7.78
N LEU A 450 -25.02 10.15 -6.82
CA LEU A 450 -24.75 8.73 -7.09
C LEU A 450 -26.00 8.00 -7.58
N LYS A 451 -27.17 8.29 -7.00
CA LYS A 451 -28.44 7.74 -7.49
C LYS A 451 -28.70 8.16 -8.93
N SER A 452 -28.42 9.41 -9.28
CA SER A 452 -28.57 9.95 -10.63
C SER A 452 -27.60 9.29 -11.61
N LEU A 453 -26.32 9.13 -11.24
CA LEU A 453 -25.34 8.40 -12.04
C LEU A 453 -25.80 6.96 -12.30
N ARG A 454 -26.27 6.26 -11.26
CA ARG A 454 -26.76 4.89 -11.39
C ARG A 454 -27.93 4.78 -12.37
N LEU A 455 -28.92 5.69 -12.28
CA LEU A 455 -30.04 5.73 -13.22
C LEU A 455 -29.58 6.02 -14.66
N TYR A 456 -28.69 6.99 -14.83
CA TYR A 456 -28.09 7.31 -16.12
C TYR A 456 -27.33 6.10 -16.72
N ALA A 457 -26.51 5.44 -15.91
CA ALA A 457 -25.73 4.28 -16.30
C ALA A 457 -26.61 3.09 -16.70
N VAL A 458 -27.68 2.84 -15.95
CA VAL A 458 -28.66 1.78 -16.26
C VAL A 458 -29.35 2.07 -17.59
N GLU A 459 -29.80 3.30 -17.84
CA GLU A 459 -30.50 3.63 -19.08
C GLU A 459 -29.56 3.60 -20.29
N THR A 460 -28.39 4.24 -20.19
CA THR A 460 -27.35 4.19 -21.24
C THR A 460 -26.89 2.75 -21.48
N GLY A 461 -26.71 1.97 -20.41
CA GLY A 461 -26.33 0.56 -20.46
C GLY A 461 -27.39 -0.29 -21.16
N ARG A 462 -28.67 -0.09 -20.83
CA ARG A 462 -29.79 -0.78 -21.47
C ARG A 462 -29.83 -0.51 -22.97
N VAL A 463 -29.71 0.76 -23.38
CA VAL A 463 -29.67 1.14 -24.80
C VAL A 463 -28.47 0.50 -25.50
N ALA A 464 -27.28 0.62 -24.92
CA ALA A 464 -26.05 0.04 -25.49
C ALA A 464 -26.12 -1.49 -25.57
N PHE A 465 -26.72 -2.15 -24.57
CA PHE A 465 -26.87 -3.61 -24.53
C PHE A 465 -27.82 -4.10 -25.61
N VAL A 466 -28.94 -3.40 -25.82
CA VAL A 466 -29.86 -3.68 -26.93
C VAL A 466 -29.19 -3.49 -28.28
N GLN A 467 -28.33 -2.48 -28.44
CA GLN A 467 -27.55 -2.33 -29.67
C GLN A 467 -26.48 -3.41 -29.82
N ALA A 468 -25.82 -3.83 -28.74
CA ALA A 468 -24.83 -4.91 -28.75
C ALA A 468 -25.42 -6.26 -29.15
N MET A 469 -26.70 -6.48 -28.83
CA MET A 469 -27.47 -7.65 -29.25
C MET A 469 -27.80 -7.66 -30.75
N LYS A 470 -27.68 -6.53 -31.47
CA LYS A 470 -27.82 -6.49 -32.92
C LYS A 470 -26.48 -6.86 -33.57
N ALA A 471 -26.42 -8.03 -34.18
CA ALA A 471 -25.27 -8.43 -35.00
C ALA A 471 -25.56 -8.07 -36.46
N GLU A 472 -24.62 -7.41 -37.14
CA GLU A 472 -24.67 -7.26 -38.60
C GLU A 472 -24.01 -8.48 -39.26
N GLU A 473 -24.38 -8.82 -40.50
CA GLU A 473 -23.92 -10.07 -41.17
C GLU A 473 -22.40 -10.19 -41.30
N HIS A 474 -21.69 -9.06 -41.35
CA HIS A 474 -20.23 -9.00 -41.50
C HIS A 474 -19.48 -8.94 -40.16
N GLU A 475 -20.17 -8.92 -39.02
CA GLU A 475 -19.54 -8.82 -37.71
C GLU A 475 -19.23 -10.19 -37.11
N LYS A 476 -18.03 -10.32 -36.52
CA LYS A 476 -17.61 -11.55 -35.84
C LYS A 476 -18.41 -11.76 -34.54
N PRO A 477 -18.98 -12.95 -34.30
CA PRO A 477 -19.69 -13.29 -33.06
C PRO A 477 -18.88 -12.99 -31.79
N ALA A 478 -17.56 -13.24 -31.82
CA ALA A 478 -16.65 -12.96 -30.71
C ALA A 478 -16.61 -11.46 -30.32
N HIS A 479 -16.67 -10.53 -31.29
CA HIS A 479 -16.70 -9.10 -30.99
C HIS A 479 -18.01 -8.69 -30.32
N ARG A 480 -19.13 -9.31 -30.72
CA ARG A 480 -20.45 -9.06 -30.10
C ARG A 480 -20.50 -9.61 -28.68
N MET A 481 -20.02 -10.83 -28.47
CA MET A 481 -19.92 -11.41 -27.12
C MET A 481 -19.03 -10.54 -26.22
N ALA A 482 -17.85 -10.13 -26.69
CA ALA A 482 -16.96 -9.24 -25.95
C ALA A 482 -17.62 -7.89 -25.59
N HIS A 483 -18.45 -7.33 -26.49
CA HIS A 483 -19.21 -6.11 -26.21
C HIS A 483 -20.29 -6.31 -25.15
N LEU A 484 -21.05 -7.41 -25.21
CA LEU A 484 -22.03 -7.78 -24.18
C LEU A 484 -21.38 -7.96 -22.81
N LEU A 485 -20.25 -8.68 -22.75
CA LEU A 485 -19.48 -8.89 -21.52
C LEU A 485 -18.93 -7.58 -20.94
N ARG A 486 -18.46 -6.66 -21.79
CA ARG A 486 -18.01 -5.33 -21.36
C ARG A 486 -19.13 -4.54 -20.68
N ILE A 487 -20.32 -4.50 -21.26
CA ILE A 487 -21.47 -3.81 -20.66
C ILE A 487 -21.89 -4.50 -19.35
N ARG A 488 -21.92 -5.84 -19.31
CA ARG A 488 -22.20 -6.62 -18.08
C ARG A 488 -21.22 -6.30 -16.96
N ARG A 489 -19.92 -6.21 -17.27
CA ARG A 489 -18.88 -5.88 -16.29
C ARG A 489 -19.08 -4.48 -15.71
N LEU A 490 -19.42 -3.50 -16.55
CA LEU A 490 -19.74 -2.13 -16.11
C LEU A 490 -21.00 -2.08 -15.25
N MET A 491 -22.04 -2.87 -15.56
CA MET A 491 -23.23 -2.98 -14.72
C MET A 491 -22.95 -3.65 -13.39
N ARG A 492 -22.21 -4.76 -13.40
CA ARG A 492 -21.83 -5.50 -12.20
C ARG A 492 -21.00 -4.65 -11.24
N ALA A 493 -20.12 -3.79 -11.75
CA ALA A 493 -19.34 -2.83 -10.95
C ALA A 493 -20.23 -1.90 -10.09
N MET A 494 -21.45 -1.61 -10.55
CA MET A 494 -22.43 -0.80 -9.82
C MET A 494 -23.43 -1.65 -9.00
N GLY A 495 -23.28 -2.98 -9.00
CA GLY A 495 -24.23 -3.90 -8.39
C GLY A 495 -25.52 -4.11 -9.19
N GLU A 496 -25.50 -3.81 -10.49
CA GLU A 496 -26.64 -4.02 -11.40
C GLU A 496 -26.49 -5.30 -12.22
N ASN A 497 -27.63 -5.90 -12.59
CA ASN A 497 -27.68 -7.05 -13.49
C ASN A 497 -28.26 -6.66 -14.85
N ALA A 498 -27.54 -7.00 -15.93
CA ALA A 498 -27.97 -6.79 -17.31
C ALA A 498 -28.78 -7.97 -17.88
N ASP A 499 -28.82 -9.14 -17.22
CA ASP A 499 -29.61 -10.31 -17.66
C ASP A 499 -31.07 -9.99 -17.99
N PRO A 500 -31.79 -9.14 -17.22
CA PRO A 500 -33.19 -8.80 -17.53
C PRO A 500 -33.39 -8.10 -18.87
N TRP A 501 -32.33 -7.60 -19.50
CA TRP A 501 -32.39 -6.94 -20.81
C TRP A 501 -32.29 -7.91 -21.99
N ILE A 502 -31.98 -9.19 -21.72
CA ILE A 502 -31.85 -10.22 -22.74
C ILE A 502 -33.23 -10.61 -23.26
N SER A 503 -33.46 -10.35 -24.55
CA SER A 503 -34.70 -10.69 -25.25
C SER A 503 -34.53 -11.96 -26.12
N PRO A 504 -35.45 -12.93 -26.02
CA PRO A 504 -35.40 -14.14 -26.84
C PRO A 504 -35.70 -13.86 -28.33
N VAL A 505 -36.25 -12.67 -28.64
CA VAL A 505 -36.57 -12.23 -30.01
C VAL A 505 -35.34 -11.63 -30.72
N SER A 506 -34.22 -11.47 -30.03
CA SER A 506 -33.00 -10.90 -30.62
C SER A 506 -32.31 -11.86 -31.60
N GLN A 507 -32.53 -11.62 -32.90
CA GLN A 507 -31.91 -12.40 -33.98
C GLN A 507 -30.38 -12.29 -34.05
N GLY A 508 -29.81 -11.18 -33.57
CA GLY A 508 -28.36 -11.04 -33.46
C GLY A 508 -27.79 -11.90 -32.33
N LEU A 509 -28.46 -11.93 -31.18
CA LEU A 509 -28.03 -12.75 -30.04
C LEU A 509 -28.19 -14.24 -30.32
N HIS A 510 -29.25 -14.66 -31.05
CA HIS A 510 -29.39 -16.03 -31.56
C HIS A 510 -28.16 -16.46 -32.37
N ARG A 511 -27.75 -15.64 -33.35
CA ARG A 511 -26.57 -15.94 -34.17
C ARG A 511 -25.29 -16.03 -33.36
N VAL A 512 -25.10 -15.12 -32.39
CA VAL A 512 -23.91 -15.13 -31.53
C VAL A 512 -23.88 -16.39 -30.66
N VAL A 513 -24.97 -16.70 -29.96
CA VAL A 513 -25.03 -17.86 -29.06
C VAL A 513 -24.93 -19.17 -29.85
N HIS A 514 -25.60 -19.28 -30.99
CA HIS A 514 -25.48 -20.43 -31.87
C HIS A 514 -24.03 -20.62 -32.35
N ALA A 515 -23.37 -19.57 -32.83
CA ALA A 515 -21.97 -19.65 -33.27
C ALA A 515 -21.04 -20.10 -32.13
N TYR A 516 -21.25 -19.61 -30.91
CA TYR A 516 -20.48 -20.04 -29.74
C TYR A 516 -20.72 -21.53 -29.41
N LEU A 517 -21.98 -21.95 -29.33
CA LEU A 517 -22.34 -23.33 -29.01
C LEU A 517 -21.99 -24.34 -30.11
N ASP A 518 -21.83 -23.89 -31.35
CA ASP A 518 -21.48 -24.75 -32.50
C ASP A 518 -19.96 -24.77 -32.73
N GLN A 519 -19.34 -23.58 -32.82
CA GLN A 519 -18.01 -23.39 -33.42
C GLN A 519 -16.90 -23.09 -32.41
N VAL A 520 -17.19 -22.67 -31.19
CA VAL A 520 -16.17 -22.29 -30.20
C VAL A 520 -15.85 -23.48 -29.29
N GLU A 521 -14.62 -24.01 -29.37
CA GLU A 521 -14.22 -25.22 -28.64
C GLU A 521 -14.23 -25.05 -27.12
N THR A 522 -13.68 -23.95 -26.61
CA THR A 522 -13.62 -23.64 -25.18
C THR A 522 -14.33 -22.32 -24.91
N ILE A 523 -15.43 -22.37 -24.18
CA ILE A 523 -16.24 -21.20 -23.83
C ILE A 523 -15.89 -20.79 -22.39
N ALA A 524 -15.53 -19.52 -22.18
CA ALA A 524 -15.17 -19.02 -20.86
C ALA A 524 -16.40 -18.92 -19.92
N GLU A 525 -16.18 -18.93 -18.61
CA GLU A 525 -17.26 -18.89 -17.61
C GLU A 525 -18.17 -17.65 -17.77
N ASP A 526 -17.57 -16.48 -18.03
CA ASP A 526 -18.35 -15.25 -18.25
C ASP A 526 -19.19 -15.31 -19.53
N GLU A 527 -18.71 -15.99 -20.58
CA GLU A 527 -19.46 -16.21 -21.83
C GLU A 527 -20.61 -17.19 -21.61
N TRP A 528 -20.37 -18.25 -20.83
CA TRP A 528 -21.41 -19.18 -20.38
C TRP A 528 -22.54 -18.47 -19.64
N GLN A 529 -22.24 -17.50 -18.77
CA GLN A 529 -23.27 -16.73 -18.08
C GLN A 529 -24.20 -15.98 -19.05
N VAL A 530 -23.70 -15.47 -20.18
CA VAL A 530 -24.52 -14.83 -21.22
C VAL A 530 -25.39 -15.86 -21.93
N ILE A 531 -24.79 -16.98 -22.32
CA ILE A 531 -25.49 -18.08 -23.00
C ILE A 531 -26.61 -18.63 -22.13
N ASP A 532 -26.34 -18.89 -20.85
CA ASP A 532 -27.31 -19.41 -19.89
C ASP A 532 -28.47 -18.44 -19.67
N ALA A 533 -28.18 -17.14 -19.53
CA ALA A 533 -29.21 -16.12 -19.36
C ALA A 533 -30.12 -16.02 -20.61
N PHE A 534 -29.55 -16.18 -21.80
CA PHE A 534 -30.32 -16.25 -23.04
C PHE A 534 -31.16 -17.52 -23.15
N VAL A 535 -30.59 -18.68 -22.83
CA VAL A 535 -31.29 -19.97 -22.79
C VAL A 535 -32.45 -19.94 -21.79
N ALA A 536 -32.24 -19.35 -20.61
CA ALA A 536 -33.29 -19.16 -19.61
C ALA A 536 -34.44 -18.28 -20.17
N SER A 537 -34.10 -17.21 -20.90
CA SER A 537 -35.08 -16.34 -21.58
C SER A 537 -35.89 -17.10 -22.65
N ILE A 538 -35.23 -17.93 -23.46
CA ILE A 538 -35.88 -18.82 -24.46
C ILE A 538 -36.83 -19.82 -23.77
N ARG A 539 -36.38 -20.50 -22.71
CA ARG A 539 -37.20 -21.46 -21.96
C ARG A 539 -38.46 -20.80 -21.38
N SER A 540 -38.32 -19.59 -20.85
CA SER A 540 -39.44 -18.78 -20.34
C SER A 540 -40.43 -18.39 -21.45
N GLU A 541 -39.95 -18.07 -22.65
CA GLU A 541 -40.80 -17.76 -23.80
C GLU A 541 -41.55 -19.01 -24.31
N LEU A 542 -40.86 -20.13 -24.49
CA LEU A 542 -41.47 -21.39 -24.94
C LEU A 542 -42.51 -21.92 -23.93
N ALA A 543 -42.28 -21.74 -22.63
CA ALA A 543 -43.25 -22.08 -21.60
C ALA A 543 -44.54 -21.24 -21.70
N ARG A 544 -44.45 -20.01 -22.21
CA ARG A 544 -45.60 -19.12 -22.45
C ARG A 544 -46.34 -19.48 -23.75
N SER A 545 -45.64 -19.96 -24.78
CA SER A 545 -46.22 -20.30 -26.08
C SER A 545 -46.68 -21.77 -26.16
N ARG A 546 -47.88 -22.05 -25.64
CA ARG A 546 -48.43 -23.42 -25.48
C ARG A 546 -48.61 -24.22 -26.79
N ASN A 547 -48.87 -23.55 -27.91
CA ASN A 547 -49.28 -24.19 -29.18
C ASN A 547 -48.35 -23.90 -30.38
N TRP A 548 -47.27 -23.14 -30.18
CA TRP A 548 -46.32 -22.79 -31.23
C TRP A 548 -44.91 -22.73 -30.63
N GLN A 549 -43.99 -23.52 -31.18
CA GLN A 549 -42.60 -23.55 -30.76
C GLN A 549 -41.72 -23.14 -31.94
N SER A 550 -40.91 -22.09 -31.76
CA SER A 550 -39.95 -21.68 -32.78
C SER A 550 -38.87 -22.75 -32.96
N ALA A 551 -38.64 -23.20 -34.20
CA ALA A 551 -37.62 -24.20 -34.51
C ALA A 551 -36.20 -23.70 -34.17
N GLU A 552 -35.95 -22.40 -34.32
CA GLU A 552 -34.67 -21.75 -33.96
C GLU A 552 -34.40 -21.87 -32.45
N TYR A 553 -35.44 -21.68 -31.63
CA TYR A 553 -35.31 -21.75 -30.18
C TYR A 553 -34.99 -23.17 -29.71
N VAL A 554 -35.67 -24.16 -30.28
CA VAL A 554 -35.43 -25.57 -29.99
C VAL A 554 -34.01 -26.00 -30.44
N ALA A 555 -33.53 -25.50 -31.57
CA ALA A 555 -32.19 -25.79 -32.06
C ALA A 555 -31.09 -25.29 -31.09
N VAL A 556 -31.20 -24.05 -30.62
CA VAL A 556 -30.25 -23.49 -29.63
C VAL A 556 -30.29 -24.25 -28.31
N LEU A 557 -31.48 -24.66 -27.83
CA LEU A 557 -31.60 -25.46 -26.61
C LEU A 557 -30.91 -26.82 -26.73
N ARG A 558 -31.06 -27.50 -27.87
CA ARG A 558 -30.39 -28.79 -28.12
C ARG A 558 -28.87 -28.65 -28.16
N LEU A 559 -28.37 -27.58 -28.79
CA LEU A 559 -26.93 -27.28 -28.80
C LEU A 559 -26.40 -27.01 -27.39
N HIS A 560 -27.16 -26.26 -26.57
CA HIS A 560 -26.80 -25.98 -25.17
C HIS A 560 -26.75 -27.26 -24.33
N GLU A 561 -27.73 -28.15 -24.48
CA GLU A 561 -27.81 -29.43 -23.74
C GLU A 561 -26.73 -30.45 -24.19
N ALA A 562 -26.33 -30.41 -25.45
CA ALA A 562 -25.30 -31.29 -26.00
C ALA A 562 -23.87 -30.85 -25.64
N ARG A 563 -23.66 -29.58 -25.26
CA ARG A 563 -22.36 -29.01 -24.95
C ARG A 563 -22.04 -29.21 -23.46
N THR A 564 -20.97 -29.93 -23.16
CA THR A 564 -20.46 -30.06 -21.78
C THR A 564 -19.73 -28.80 -21.36
N ARG A 565 -19.91 -28.36 -20.11
CA ARG A 565 -19.16 -27.23 -19.52
C ARG A 565 -17.71 -27.57 -19.24
#